data_AF-A0A3D6EB64-F1
#
_entry.id   AF-A0A3D6EB64-F1
#
_cell.length_a   1.000
_cell.length_b   1.000
_cell.length_c   1.000
_cell.angle_alpha   90.00
_cell.angle_beta   90.00
_cell.angle_gamma   90.00
#
_symmetry.space_group_name_H-M   'P 1'
#
loop_
_entity.id
_entity.type
_entity.pdbx_description
1 polymer ?
#
loop_
_entity_poly.entity_id
_entity_poly.type
_entity_poly.pdbx_seq_one_letter_code
_entity_poly.pdbx_strand_id
1 'polypeptide(L)'
;MSKSKEYKAIKNFLHNELQISKEMIVDIVKDELEPLLLKTLRNTYGTHDMRSIIRCLLKEEIVGNRYSFYGALEHEVNKILAELLKEEFEVSIVRKTKSK
;
A
#
# COMPACT_ATOMS: atom_id res chain seq x y z
N MET A 1 -31.45 -8.82 -18.09
CA MET A 1 -31.89 -8.37 -16.75
C MET A 1 -30.82 -7.47 -16.14
N SER A 2 -31.18 -6.52 -15.26
CA SER A 2 -30.19 -5.76 -14.49
C SER A 2 -29.58 -6.69 -13.42
N LYS A 3 -28.25 -6.73 -13.32
CA LYS A 3 -27.51 -7.54 -12.31
C LYS A 3 -28.06 -7.35 -10.87
N SER A 4 -28.63 -6.18 -10.58
CA SER A 4 -29.25 -5.87 -9.28
C SER A 4 -30.53 -6.68 -9.00
N LYS A 5 -31.32 -6.99 -10.03
CA LYS A 5 -32.58 -7.76 -9.87
C LYS A 5 -32.31 -9.24 -9.60
N GLU A 6 -31.36 -9.84 -10.33
CA GLU A 6 -30.90 -11.22 -10.09
C GLU A 6 -30.29 -11.38 -8.70
N TYR A 7 -29.42 -10.46 -8.29
CA TYR A 7 -28.83 -10.49 -6.95
C TYR A 7 -29.90 -10.49 -5.85
N LYS A 8 -30.92 -9.63 -5.96
CA LYS A 8 -32.02 -9.59 -4.98
C LYS A 8 -32.85 -10.87 -4.97
N ALA A 9 -33.14 -11.44 -6.13
CA ALA A 9 -33.89 -12.68 -6.24
C ALA A 9 -33.16 -13.84 -5.54
N ILE A 10 -31.86 -14.00 -5.84
CA ILE A 10 -31.01 -15.04 -5.24
C ILE A 10 -30.88 -14.84 -3.73
N LYS A 11 -30.64 -13.60 -3.27
CA LYS A 11 -30.54 -13.28 -1.84
C LYS A 11 -31.84 -13.64 -1.10
N ASN A 12 -32.99 -13.30 -1.67
CA ASN A 12 -34.29 -13.56 -1.05
C ASN A 12 -34.59 -15.06 -1.01
N PHE A 13 -34.23 -15.81 -2.06
CA PHE A 13 -34.38 -17.26 -2.10
C PHE A 13 -33.53 -17.95 -1.02
N LEU A 14 -32.25 -17.58 -0.92
CA LEU A 14 -31.35 -18.11 0.12
C LEU A 14 -31.87 -17.85 1.53
N HIS A 15 -32.38 -16.64 1.78
CA HIS A 15 -32.83 -16.24 3.11
C HIS A 15 -34.22 -16.78 3.47
N ASN A 16 -35.20 -16.68 2.58
CA ASN A 16 -36.60 -16.98 2.89
C ASN A 16 -36.95 -18.45 2.67
N GLU A 17 -36.48 -19.04 1.57
CA GLU A 17 -36.83 -20.43 1.21
C GLU A 17 -35.87 -21.43 1.85
N LEU A 18 -34.57 -21.16 1.77
CA LEU A 18 -33.55 -22.07 2.31
C LEU A 18 -33.19 -21.78 3.77
N GLN A 19 -33.71 -20.69 4.35
CA GLN A 19 -33.42 -20.27 5.73
C GLN A 19 -31.91 -20.15 6.02
N ILE A 20 -31.11 -19.90 4.97
CA ILE A 20 -29.67 -19.73 5.09
C ILE A 20 -29.41 -18.30 5.54
N SER A 21 -28.88 -18.16 6.74
CA SER A 21 -28.47 -16.85 7.25
C SER A 21 -27.17 -16.39 6.60
N LYS A 22 -26.91 -15.08 6.67
CA LYS A 22 -25.64 -14.52 6.20
C LYS A 22 -24.48 -15.08 7.02
N GLU A 23 -24.70 -15.28 8.30
CA GLU A 23 -23.72 -15.79 9.26
C GLU A 23 -23.32 -17.22 8.91
N MET A 24 -24.27 -18.08 8.56
CA MET A 24 -23.97 -19.45 8.10
C MET A 24 -23.12 -19.46 6.83
N ILE A 25 -23.40 -18.58 5.87
CA ILE A 25 -22.58 -18.46 4.66
C ILE A 25 -21.18 -17.99 5.03
N VAL A 26 -21.07 -17.00 5.91
CA VAL A 26 -19.77 -16.51 6.37
C VAL A 26 -18.99 -17.64 7.05
N ASP A 27 -19.60 -18.42 7.92
CA ASP A 27 -18.93 -19.52 8.62
C ASP A 27 -18.45 -20.60 7.64
N ILE A 28 -19.25 -20.98 6.65
CA ILE A 28 -18.85 -21.95 5.60
C ILE A 28 -17.67 -21.41 4.78
N VAL A 29 -17.75 -20.15 4.34
CA VAL A 29 -16.75 -19.60 3.40
C VAL A 29 -15.48 -19.16 4.13
N LYS A 30 -15.54 -18.82 5.41
CA LYS A 30 -14.40 -18.30 6.17
C LYS A 30 -13.22 -19.28 6.19
N ASP A 31 -13.49 -20.55 6.45
CA ASP A 31 -12.46 -21.60 6.50
C ASP A 31 -11.79 -21.81 5.13
N GLU A 32 -12.54 -21.64 4.03
CA GLU A 32 -11.99 -21.69 2.67
C GLU A 32 -11.24 -20.41 2.29
N LEU A 33 -11.70 -19.25 2.78
CA LEU A 33 -11.11 -17.94 2.51
C LEU A 33 -9.79 -17.74 3.24
N GLU A 34 -9.67 -18.19 4.48
CA GLU A 34 -8.48 -17.98 5.32
C GLU A 34 -7.17 -18.40 4.63
N PRO A 35 -7.00 -19.62 4.10
CA PRO A 35 -5.77 -20.01 3.41
C PRO A 35 -5.53 -19.23 2.12
N LEU A 36 -6.59 -18.87 1.39
CA LEU A 36 -6.47 -18.05 0.16
C LEU A 36 -6.01 -16.63 0.48
N LEU A 37 -6.55 -16.05 1.55
CA LEU A 37 -6.23 -14.72 2.02
C LEU A 37 -4.79 -14.66 2.55
N LEU A 38 -4.39 -15.64 3.35
CA LEU A 38 -3.00 -15.79 3.81
C LEU A 38 -2.02 -15.99 2.65
N LYS A 39 -2.36 -16.83 1.67
CA LYS A 39 -1.53 -17.03 0.47
C LYS A 39 -1.39 -15.73 -0.33
N THR A 40 -2.49 -15.00 -0.50
CA THR A 40 -2.49 -13.73 -1.23
C THR A 40 -1.63 -12.69 -0.52
N LEU A 41 -1.83 -12.52 0.79
CA LEU A 41 -1.02 -11.63 1.62
C LEU A 41 0.46 -12.00 1.57
N ARG A 42 0.79 -13.29 1.65
CA ARG A 42 2.17 -13.76 1.55
C ARG A 42 2.78 -13.50 0.17
N ASN A 43 2.00 -13.66 -0.90
CA ASN A 43 2.48 -13.39 -2.26
C ASN A 43 2.71 -11.88 -2.48
N THR A 44 1.86 -11.02 -1.91
CA THR A 44 1.94 -9.57 -2.08
C THR A 44 2.99 -8.92 -1.17
N TYR A 45 3.06 -9.34 0.10
CA TYR A 45 3.86 -8.69 1.14
C TYR A 45 4.97 -9.57 1.71
N GLY A 46 5.17 -10.79 1.18
CA GLY A 46 6.22 -11.72 1.62
C GLY A 46 5.89 -12.44 2.92
N THR A 47 6.91 -12.95 3.61
CA THR A 47 6.77 -13.64 4.93
C THR A 47 6.67 -12.66 6.10
N HIS A 48 6.20 -11.44 5.86
CA HIS A 48 5.98 -10.46 6.92
C HIS A 48 4.75 -10.83 7.75
N ASP A 49 4.83 -10.63 9.07
CA ASP A 49 3.68 -10.83 9.94
C ASP A 49 2.59 -9.79 9.64
N MET A 50 1.34 -10.12 9.96
CA MET A 50 0.19 -9.23 9.71
C MET A 50 0.36 -7.86 10.37
N ARG A 51 1.01 -7.81 11.54
CA ARG A 51 1.27 -6.56 12.26
C ARG A 51 2.20 -5.65 11.46
N SER A 52 3.21 -6.20 10.81
CA SER A 52 4.17 -5.48 9.97
C SER A 52 3.51 -5.01 8.69
N ILE A 53 2.65 -5.83 8.07
CA ILE A 53 1.86 -5.44 6.90
C ILE A 53 0.95 -4.25 7.23
N ILE A 54 0.19 -4.34 8.34
CA ILE A 54 -0.68 -3.25 8.81
C ILE A 54 0.11 -1.99 9.14
N ARG A 55 1.28 -2.12 9.79
CA ARG A 55 2.16 -0.96 10.06
C ARG A 55 2.67 -0.32 8.79
N CYS A 56 3.02 -1.11 7.76
CA CYS A 56 3.45 -0.57 6.48
C CYS A 56 2.31 0.16 5.77
N LEU A 57 1.12 -0.43 5.67
CA LEU A 57 -0.05 0.20 5.05
C LEU A 57 -0.45 1.49 5.78
N LEU A 58 -0.51 1.46 7.11
CA LEU A 58 -0.78 2.66 7.91
C LEU A 58 0.30 3.71 7.77
N LYS A 59 1.58 3.30 7.69
CA LYS A 59 2.68 4.22 7.43
C LYS A 59 2.51 4.85 6.05
N GLU A 60 2.19 4.08 5.02
CA GLU A 60 1.93 4.60 3.67
C GLU A 60 0.73 5.55 3.64
N GLU A 61 -0.37 5.25 4.34
CA GLU A 61 -1.53 6.15 4.41
C GLU A 61 -1.26 7.43 5.22
N ILE A 62 -0.64 7.32 6.40
CA ILE A 62 -0.40 8.45 7.31
C ILE A 62 0.75 9.32 6.82
N VAL A 63 1.82 8.67 6.35
CA VAL A 63 3.00 9.36 5.85
C VAL A 63 2.73 9.83 4.42
N GLY A 64 1.79 9.21 3.69
CA GLY A 64 1.54 9.51 2.29
C GLY A 64 2.80 9.30 1.45
N ASN A 65 2.79 9.70 0.19
CA ASN A 65 3.98 9.75 -0.67
C ASN A 65 4.97 10.86 -0.22
N ARG A 66 5.27 10.99 1.08
CA ARG A 66 6.32 11.84 1.64
C ARG A 66 7.72 11.40 1.20
N TYR A 67 7.86 10.31 0.46
CA TYR A 67 9.07 10.04 -0.31
C TYR A 67 9.42 11.24 -1.20
N SER A 68 8.41 11.92 -1.75
CA SER A 68 8.59 13.20 -2.47
C SER A 68 9.05 14.35 -1.57
N PHE A 69 8.55 14.43 -0.33
CA PHE A 69 8.96 15.43 0.66
C PHE A 69 10.40 15.22 1.14
N TYR A 70 10.81 13.98 1.43
CA TYR A 70 12.19 13.68 1.80
C TYR A 70 13.16 13.96 0.65
N GLY A 71 12.80 13.59 -0.58
CA GLY A 71 13.61 13.91 -1.76
C GLY A 71 13.73 15.43 -2.01
N ALA A 72 12.63 16.18 -1.84
CA ALA A 72 12.64 17.64 -1.94
C ALA A 72 13.46 18.30 -0.82
N LEU A 73 13.30 17.84 0.42
CA LEU A 73 14.05 18.34 1.57
C LEU A 73 15.54 18.03 1.44
N GLU A 74 15.91 16.80 1.06
CA GLU A 74 17.29 16.40 0.82
C GLU A 74 17.91 17.22 -0.32
N HIS A 75 17.16 17.51 -1.39
CA HIS A 75 17.62 18.37 -2.47
C HIS A 75 17.91 19.79 -1.99
N GLU A 76 16.97 20.41 -1.26
CA GLU A 76 17.13 21.79 -0.75
C GLU A 76 18.25 21.89 0.29
N VAL A 77 18.36 20.92 1.20
CA VAL A 77 19.45 20.86 2.19
C VAL A 77 20.80 20.73 1.50
N ASN A 78 20.93 19.86 0.50
CA ASN A 78 22.17 19.71 -0.26
C ASN A 78 22.54 20.98 -1.03
N LYS A 79 21.55 21.70 -1.57
CA LYS A 79 21.77 22.96 -2.28
C LYS A 79 22.33 24.03 -1.34
N ILE A 80 21.71 24.23 -0.18
CA ILE A 80 22.14 25.21 0.82
C ILE A 80 23.55 24.87 1.33
N LEU A 81 23.81 23.61 1.66
CA LEU A 81 25.15 23.15 2.08
C LEU A 81 26.20 23.40 1.00
N ALA A 82 25.88 23.15 -0.27
CA ALA A 82 26.81 23.40 -1.37
C ALA A 82 27.10 24.90 -1.58
N GLU A 83 26.13 25.79 -1.32
CA GLU A 83 26.33 27.24 -1.37
C GLU A 83 27.21 27.71 -0.20
N LEU A 84 26.90 27.29 1.03
CA LEU A 84 27.70 27.62 2.22
C LEU A 84 29.15 27.15 2.11
N LEU A 85 29.37 25.93 1.61
CA LEU A 85 30.73 25.41 1.42
C LEU A 85 31.52 26.16 0.34
N LYS A 86 30.85 26.67 -0.71
CA LYS A 86 31.50 27.51 -1.74
C LYS A 86 31.90 28.86 -1.18
N GLU A 87 31.06 29.45 -0.33
CA GLU A 87 31.32 30.73 0.32
C GLU A 87 32.41 30.64 1.38
N GLU A 88 32.39 29.62 2.25
CA GLU A 88 33.39 29.47 3.32
C GLU A 88 34.78 29.06 2.82
N PHE A 89 34.87 28.23 1.78
CA PHE A 89 36.14 27.61 1.40
C PHE A 89 36.69 28.06 0.03
N GLU A 90 36.08 29.04 -0.65
CA GLU A 90 36.42 29.47 -2.02
C GLU A 90 36.56 28.29 -3.03
N VAL A 91 35.83 27.19 -2.81
CA VAL A 91 35.98 25.98 -3.63
C VAL A 91 35.07 26.02 -4.86
N SER A 92 35.64 25.92 -6.05
CA SER A 92 34.88 25.69 -7.29
C SER A 92 34.73 24.19 -7.58
N ILE A 93 33.51 23.66 -7.42
CA ILE A 93 33.20 22.26 -7.76
C ILE A 93 32.97 22.14 -9.27
N VAL A 94 33.94 21.59 -10.00
CA VAL A 94 33.82 21.31 -11.44
C VAL A 94 33.48 19.84 -11.66
N ARG A 95 32.31 19.55 -12.25
CA ARG A 95 32.02 18.20 -12.77
C ARG A 95 32.90 17.95 -13.99
N LYS A 96 33.91 17.09 -13.85
CA LYS A 96 34.63 16.55 -15.01
C LYS A 96 33.68 15.65 -15.80
N THR A 97 33.12 16.17 -16.88
CA THR A 97 32.56 15.35 -17.96
C THR A 97 33.72 14.56 -18.57
N LYS A 98 33.70 13.23 -18.43
CA LYS A 98 34.60 12.39 -19.23
C LYS A 98 34.18 12.56 -20.69
N SER A 99 35.00 13.26 -21.47
CA SER A 99 34.88 13.23 -22.92
C SER A 99 35.06 11.79 -23.38
N LYS A 100 34.12 11.33 -24.23
CA LYS A 100 34.18 10.03 -24.90
C LYS A 100 35.40 9.94 -25.82
#